data_AF-A0A822CW39-F1
#
_entry.id   AF-A0A822CW39-F1
#
_cell.length_a   1.000
_cell.length_b   1.000
_cell.length_c   1.000
_cell.angle_alpha   90.00
_cell.angle_beta   90.00
_cell.angle_gamma   90.00
#
_symmetry.space_group_name_H-M   'P 1'
#
loop_
_entity.id
_entity.type
_entity.pdbx_description
1 polymer ?
#
loop_
_entity_poly.entity_id
_entity_poly.type
_entity_poly.pdbx_seq_one_letter_code
_entity_poly.pdbx_strand_id
1 'polypeptide(L)' 'MIVGGVLGPVKAYFGTVENQGRGSLHLHLLIWLDHDFKPSDLKEKIQNVDFREKLKEYLEDIIKEDLDKFKG' A
#
# COMPACT_ATOMS: atom_id res chain seq x y z
N MET A 1 -8.86 7.45 -15.00
CA MET A 1 -8.57 6.08 -14.50
C MET A 1 -7.08 5.98 -14.33
N ILE A 2 -6.58 5.66 -13.14
CA ILE A 2 -5.14 5.42 -12.94
C ILE A 2 -4.86 4.01 -13.45
N VAL A 3 -4.11 3.91 -14.54
CA VAL A 3 -3.75 2.64 -15.18
C VAL A 3 -2.34 2.26 -14.70
N GLY A 4 -2.24 1.25 -13.83
CA GLY A 4 -0.97 0.79 -13.26
C GLY A 4 -1.07 0.47 -11.76
N GLY A 5 0.08 0.35 -11.10
CA GLY A 5 0.18 0.01 -9.67
C GLY A 5 0.28 -1.49 -9.41
N VAL A 6 0.91 -1.87 -8.28
CA VAL A 6 1.14 -3.29 -7.96
C VAL A 6 -0.16 -4.07 -7.77
N LEU A 7 -1.21 -3.41 -7.28
CA LEU A 7 -2.53 -4.01 -7.14
C LEU A 7 -3.42 -3.83 -8.37
N GLY A 8 -2.95 -3.13 -9.41
CA GLY A 8 -3.73 -2.86 -10.61
C GLY A 8 -4.59 -1.58 -10.54
N PRO A 9 -5.47 -1.37 -11.53
CA PRO A 9 -6.16 -0.09 -11.72
C PRO A 9 -7.06 0.30 -10.55
N VAL A 10 -7.09 1.59 -10.22
CA VAL A 10 -7.95 2.15 -9.17
C VAL A 10 -9.18 2.78 -9.79
N LYS A 11 -10.35 2.34 -9.34
CA LYS A 11 -11.66 2.86 -9.74
C LYS A 11 -12.04 4.14 -9.00
N ALA A 12 -11.78 4.17 -7.69
CA ALA A 12 -12.07 5.31 -6.81
C ALA A 12 -11.20 5.26 -5.54
N TYR A 13 -11.09 6.39 -4.85
CA TYR A 13 -10.46 6.49 -3.54
C TYR A 13 -11.19 7.54 -2.68
N PHE A 14 -11.12 7.36 -1.37
CA PHE A 14 -11.57 8.31 -0.37
C PHE A 14 -10.54 8.39 0.75
N GLY A 15 -10.30 9.58 1.28
CA GLY A 15 -9.32 9.79 2.35
C GLY A 15 -9.78 10.83 3.35
N THR A 16 -9.48 10.61 4.63
CA THR A 16 -9.72 11.58 5.69
C THR A 16 -8.53 11.66 6.63
N VAL A 17 -8.27 12.86 7.13
CA VAL A 17 -7.24 13.11 8.14
C VAL A 17 -7.89 13.19 9.51
N GLU A 18 -7.31 12.52 10.50
CA GLU A 18 -7.72 12.61 11.91
C GLU A 18 -6.55 12.98 12.82
N ASN A 19 -6.87 13.63 13.93
CA ASN A 19 -5.92 13.90 15.00
C ASN A 19 -5.94 12.75 16.00
N GLN A 20 -4.91 11.90 15.97
CA GLN A 20 -4.80 10.72 16.85
C GLN A 20 -4.21 11.02 18.25
N GLY A 21 -4.04 12.30 18.60
CA GLY A 21 -3.51 12.70 19.91
C GLY A 21 -2.02 12.38 20.13
N ARG A 22 -1.28 12.08 19.05
CA ARG A 22 0.16 11.76 19.07
C ARG A 22 1.03 12.78 18.34
N GLY A 23 0.57 14.03 18.27
CA GLY A 23 1.32 15.14 17.66
C GLY A 23 1.55 14.99 16.15
N SER A 24 0.82 14.12 15.46
CA SER A 24 0.92 13.87 14.02
C SER A 24 -0.46 13.66 13.41
N LEU A 25 -0.60 14.03 12.13
CA LEU A 25 -1.79 13.74 11.34
C LEU A 25 -1.83 12.26 10.97
N HIS A 26 -2.97 11.60 11.19
CA HIS A 26 -3.21 10.23 10.73
C HIS A 26 -4.13 10.26 9.51
N LEU A 27 -3.73 9.62 8.43
CA LEU A 27 -4.52 9.52 7.20
C LEU A 27 -5.18 8.14 7.10
N HIS A 28 -6.51 8.09 7.06
CA HIS A 28 -7.27 6.89 6.71
C HIS A 28 -7.63 6.93 5.22
N LEU A 29 -7.38 5.84 4.50
CA LEU A 29 -7.67 5.72 3.06
C LEU A 29 -8.56 4.50 2.81
N LEU A 30 -9.55 4.69 1.93
CA LEU A 30 -10.35 3.63 1.33
C LEU A 30 -10.14 3.67 -0.18
N ILE A 31 -9.69 2.56 -0.76
CA ILE A 31 -9.34 2.44 -2.18
C ILE A 31 -10.19 1.33 -2.80
N TRP A 32 -10.86 1.64 -3.91
CA TRP A 32 -11.59 0.66 -4.72
C TRP A 32 -10.78 0.32 -5.97
N LEU A 33 -10.37 -0.93 -6.08
CA LEU A 33 -9.69 -1.46 -7.26
C LEU A 33 -10.71 -1.80 -8.35
N ASP A 34 -10.29 -1.72 -9.62
CA ASP A 34 -11.13 -2.07 -10.77
C ASP A 34 -11.02 -3.56 -11.12
N HIS A 35 -11.10 -4.41 -10.08
CA HIS A 35 -11.19 -5.87 -10.16
C HIS A 35 -11.73 -6.41 -8.82
N ASP A 36 -12.10 -7.69 -8.78
CA ASP A 36 -12.78 -8.35 -7.66
C ASP A 36 -11.89 -9.36 -6.92
N PHE A 37 -10.59 -9.05 -6.74
CA PHE A 37 -9.66 -9.97 -6.10
C PHE A 37 -10.11 -10.30 -4.67
N LYS A 38 -10.14 -11.59 -4.39
CA LYS A 38 -10.33 -12.13 -3.05
C LYS A 38 -8.98 -12.27 -2.38
N PRO A 39 -8.95 -12.40 -1.04
CA PRO A 39 -7.71 -12.67 -0.32
C PRO A 39 -6.97 -13.93 -0.82
N SER A 40 -7.67 -14.92 -1.37
CA SER A 40 -7.07 -16.11 -2.01
C SER A 40 -6.22 -15.76 -3.23
N ASP A 41 -6.72 -14.85 -4.06
CA ASP A 41 -6.10 -14.51 -5.35
C ASP A 41 -4.80 -13.74 -5.11
N LEU A 42 -4.76 -12.91 -4.06
CA LEU A 42 -3.55 -12.22 -3.65
C LEU A 42 -2.51 -13.20 -3.10
N LYS A 43 -2.93 -14.22 -2.32
CA LYS A 43 -2.02 -15.27 -1.83
C LYS A 43 -1.37 -16.03 -2.97
N GLU A 44 -2.13 -16.33 -4.02
CA GLU A 44 -1.63 -16.98 -5.22
C GLU A 44 -0.68 -16.05 -6.00
N LYS A 45 -1.05 -14.79 -6.22
CA LYS A 45 -0.21 -13.80 -6.90
C LYS A 45 1.14 -13.58 -6.23
N ILE A 46 1.20 -13.60 -4.91
CA ILE A 46 2.45 -13.47 -4.15
C ILE A 46 3.43 -14.64 -4.42
N GLN A 47 2.95 -15.79 -4.90
CA GLN A 47 3.83 -16.88 -5.30
C GLN A 47 4.59 -16.56 -6.60
N ASN A 48 4.07 -15.67 -7.43
CA ASN A 48 4.76 -15.19 -8.62
C ASN A 48 5.88 -14.21 -8.21
N VAL A 49 7.12 -14.53 -8.60
CA VAL A 49 8.30 -13.75 -8.21
C VAL A 49 8.25 -12.31 -8.71
N ASP A 50 7.85 -12.08 -9.96
CA ASP A 50 7.82 -10.73 -10.54
C ASP A 50 6.80 -9.83 -9.84
N PHE A 51 5.63 -10.38 -9.51
CA PHE A 51 4.62 -9.67 -8.73
C PHE A 51 5.14 -9.34 -7.32
N ARG A 52 5.78 -10.32 -6.67
CA ARG A 52 6.30 -10.18 -5.31
C ARG A 52 7.40 -9.12 -5.22
N GLU A 53 8.34 -9.09 -6.17
CA GLU A 53 9.40 -8.08 -6.16
C GLU A 53 8.86 -6.68 -6.42
N LYS A 54 7.91 -6.51 -7.36
CA LYS A 54 7.21 -5.22 -7.55
C LYS A 54 6.46 -4.75 -6.31
N LEU A 55 5.90 -5.68 -5.54
CA LEU A 55 5.23 -5.36 -4.27
C LEU A 55 6.23 -4.91 -3.21
N LYS A 56 7.40 -5.54 -3.12
CA LYS A 56 8.46 -5.09 -2.21
C LYS A 56 8.97 -3.71 -2.57
N GLU A 57 9.29 -3.47 -3.86
CA GLU A 57 9.74 -2.16 -4.34
C GLU A 57 8.75 -1.05 -3.97
N TYR A 58 7.45 -1.30 -4.16
CA TYR A 58 6.41 -0.36 -3.76
C TYR A 58 6.38 -0.12 -2.24
N LEU A 59 6.49 -1.17 -1.42
CA LEU A 59 6.50 -1.04 0.04
C LEU A 59 7.73 -0.30 0.55
N GLU A 60 8.91 -0.56 -0.01
CA GLU A 60 10.15 0.15 0.32
C GLU A 60 10.10 1.63 -0.09
N ASP A 61 9.35 1.96 -1.15
CA ASP A 61 9.14 3.34 -1.56
C ASP A 61 8.24 4.11 -0.57
N ILE A 62 7.15 3.50 -0.09
CA ILE A 62 6.16 4.20 0.76
C ILE A 62 6.43 4.10 2.26
N ILE A 63 7.10 3.04 2.72
CA ILE A 63 7.45 2.86 4.13
C ILE A 63 8.79 3.53 4.36
N LYS A 64 8.77 4.69 5.03
CA LYS A 64 9.96 5.38 5.49
C LYS A 64 9.99 5.38 7.01
N GLU A 65 11.07 4.87 7.58
CA GLU A 65 11.38 4.97 9.01
C GLU A 65 12.70 5.73 9.20
N ASP A 66 12.77 6.65 10.15
CA ASP A 66 14.03 7.33 10.54
C ASP A 66 14.58 6.68 11.83
N LEU A 67 14.60 5.34 11.87
CA LEU A 67 15.09 4.57 13.01
C LEU A 67 16.58 4.23 12.89
N ASP A 68 17.19 4.45 11.73
CA ASP A 68 18.59 4.07 11.49
C ASP A 68 19.60 4.82 12.36
N LYS A 69 19.23 5.99 12.90
CA LYS A 69 20.09 6.74 13.84
C LYS A 69 20.17 6.13 15.26
N PHE A 70 19.42 5.07 15.55
CA PHE A 70 19.35 4.44 16.87
C PHE A 70 19.91 3.01 16.92
N LYS A 71 20.45 2.50 15.80
CA LYS A 71 21.23 1.26 15.80
C LYS A 71 22.64 1.60 16.29
N GLY A 72 22.88 1.37 17.59
CA GLY A 72 24.20 1.50 18.22
C GLY A 72 25.22 0.50 17.70
#